data_AF-A0A938VB86-F1
#
_entry.id   AF-A0A938VB86-F1
#
_cell.length_a   1.000
_cell.length_b   1.000
_cell.length_c   1.000
_cell.angle_alpha   90.00
_cell.angle_beta   90.00
_cell.angle_gamma   90.00
#
_symmetry.space_group_name_H-M   'P 1'
#
loop_
_entity.id
_entity.type
_entity.pdbx_description
1 polymer ?
#
loop_
_entity_poly.entity_id
_entity_poly.type
_entity_poly.pdbx_seq_one_letter_code
_entity_poly.pdbx_strand_id
1 'polypeptide(L)'
;MAIPAPPLPIPGALQIGTMWPYLALIVIGAVVGARRGWVRELGGLVLLLLLWTVVGFLGIPLVESANRVWLIVRFVWMGGFDLSDPTPLLASLRATPAIDLFAPRTFLGVTFALGVGLSYLAANSLGPRGSSGGDALLGALAGAITGYIVAYVGTGFFAEALALPGLASRSTIILATVAIVLIVAIAIIANSRFVRRGGNVHDLDEAL
;
A
#
# COMPACT_ATOMS: atom_id res chain seq x y z
N MET A 1 29.72 -18.81 9.49
CA MET A 1 29.62 -18.18 8.15
C MET A 1 28.14 -18.08 7.84
N ALA A 2 27.53 -16.90 7.93
CA ALA A 2 26.09 -16.75 7.66
C ALA A 2 25.87 -16.81 6.14
N ILE A 3 25.05 -17.74 5.68
CA ILE A 3 24.63 -17.80 4.28
C ILE A 3 23.79 -16.54 4.03
N PRO A 4 24.14 -15.67 3.07
CA PRO A 4 23.31 -14.52 2.75
C PRO A 4 21.92 -15.03 2.35
N ALA A 5 20.88 -14.50 2.99
CA ALA A 5 19.51 -14.80 2.59
C ALA A 5 19.37 -14.50 1.09
N PRO A 6 18.76 -15.41 0.31
CA PRO A 6 18.56 -15.17 -1.11
C PRO A 6 17.79 -13.85 -1.30
N PRO A 7 18.11 -13.05 -2.33
CA PRO A 7 17.36 -11.84 -2.62
C PRO A 7 15.88 -12.19 -2.77
N LEU A 8 15.01 -11.45 -2.09
CA LEU A 8 13.58 -11.63 -2.26
C LEU A 8 13.23 -11.43 -3.74
N PRO A 9 12.53 -12.37 -4.39
CA PRO A 9 12.12 -12.19 -5.77
C PRO A 9 11.25 -10.93 -5.86
N ILE A 10 11.43 -10.17 -6.93
CA ILE A 10 10.67 -8.95 -7.18
C ILE A 10 9.18 -9.34 -7.23
N PRO A 11 8.32 -8.72 -6.39
CA PRO A 11 6.89 -9.00 -6.38
C PRO A 11 6.30 -8.78 -7.78
N GLY A 12 5.70 -9.83 -8.35
CA GLY A 12 5.02 -9.78 -9.65
C GLY A 12 5.29 -10.96 -10.58
N ALA A 13 6.28 -11.81 -10.29
CA ALA A 13 6.62 -12.95 -11.15
C ALA A 13 5.69 -14.18 -11.04
N LEU A 14 4.75 -14.19 -10.08
CA LEU A 14 3.87 -15.34 -9.84
C LEU A 14 2.51 -15.17 -10.50
N GLN A 15 2.24 -16.05 -11.46
CA GLN A 15 0.96 -16.15 -12.17
C GLN A 15 -0.14 -16.57 -11.18
N ILE A 16 -0.91 -15.60 -10.67
CA ILE A 16 -2.23 -15.93 -10.15
C ILE A 16 -3.04 -16.47 -11.34
N GLY A 17 -3.49 -17.72 -11.28
CA GLY A 17 -4.26 -18.38 -12.34
C GLY A 17 -5.64 -17.77 -12.64
N THR A 18 -5.95 -16.60 -12.06
CA THR A 18 -7.20 -15.88 -12.24
C THR A 18 -6.94 -14.44 -12.65
N MET A 19 -7.37 -14.06 -13.86
CA MET A 19 -7.17 -12.71 -14.43
C MET A 19 -8.11 -11.64 -13.85
N TRP A 20 -9.18 -12.03 -13.15
CA TRP A 20 -10.22 -11.09 -12.73
C TRP A 20 -9.75 -9.98 -11.77
N PRO A 21 -8.78 -10.17 -10.83
CA PRO A 21 -8.33 -9.08 -9.97
C PRO A 21 -7.60 -7.99 -10.75
N TYR A 22 -6.85 -8.39 -11.78
CA TYR A 22 -6.18 -7.46 -12.70
C TYR A 22 -7.21 -6.65 -13.47
N LEU A 23 -8.19 -7.31 -14.09
CA LEU A 23 -9.24 -6.63 -14.83
C LEU A 23 -10.04 -5.67 -13.94
N ALA A 24 -10.39 -6.08 -12.72
CA ALA A 24 -11.11 -5.24 -11.77
C ALA A 24 -10.32 -3.98 -11.43
N LEU A 25 -9.04 -4.10 -11.07
CA LEU A 25 -8.19 -2.96 -10.72
C LEU A 25 -7.87 -2.07 -11.92
N ILE A 26 -7.71 -2.64 -13.12
CA ILE A 26 -7.55 -1.87 -14.36
C ILE A 26 -8.80 -1.03 -14.63
N VAL A 27 -10.00 -1.63 -14.55
CA VAL A 27 -11.27 -0.92 -14.78
C VAL A 27 -11.49 0.16 -13.71
N ILE A 28 -11.27 -0.17 -12.43
CA ILE A 28 -11.37 0.80 -11.34
C ILE A 28 -10.38 1.95 -11.57
N GLY A 29 -9.12 1.63 -11.87
CA GLY A 29 -8.08 2.60 -12.18
C GLY A 29 -8.47 3.51 -13.35
N ALA A 30 -8.99 2.95 -14.44
CA ALA A 30 -9.44 3.72 -15.60
C ALA A 30 -10.58 4.69 -15.24
N VAL A 31 -11.58 4.24 -14.49
CA VAL A 31 -12.70 5.09 -14.06
C VAL A 31 -12.23 6.21 -13.13
N VAL A 32 -11.32 5.90 -12.20
CA VAL A 32 -10.74 6.89 -11.27
C VAL A 32 -9.91 7.91 -12.05
N GLY A 33 -9.06 7.44 -12.96
CA GLY A 33 -8.18 8.30 -13.75
C GLY A 33 -8.94 9.23 -14.68
N ALA A 34 -10.02 8.74 -15.32
CA ALA A 34 -10.90 9.57 -16.14
C ALA A 34 -11.49 10.76 -15.36
N ARG A 35 -11.77 10.56 -14.07
CA ARG A 35 -12.33 11.59 -13.18
C ARG A 35 -11.28 12.51 -12.56
N ARG A 36 -10.05 12.02 -12.34
CA ARG A 36 -8.97 12.80 -11.72
C ARG A 36 -8.22 13.66 -12.73
N GLY A 37 -8.13 13.22 -13.98
CA GLY A 37 -7.31 13.85 -15.02
C GLY A 37 -5.90 13.29 -15.06
N TRP A 38 -5.28 13.33 -16.24
CA TRP A 38 -4.03 12.63 -16.53
C TRP A 38 -2.83 13.11 -15.70
N VAL A 39 -2.72 14.41 -15.39
CA VAL A 39 -1.60 14.97 -14.61
C VAL A 39 -1.51 14.33 -13.22
N ARG A 40 -2.65 14.20 -12.54
CA ARG A 40 -2.72 13.59 -11.20
C ARG A 40 -2.46 12.09 -11.24
N GLU A 41 -2.90 11.40 -12.30
CA GLU A 41 -2.61 9.97 -12.47
C GLU A 41 -1.14 9.73 -12.78
N LEU A 42 -0.49 10.55 -13.62
CA LEU A 42 0.95 10.43 -13.86
C LEU A 42 1.77 10.72 -12.61
N GLY A 43 1.39 11.74 -11.82
CA GLY A 43 2.02 11.99 -10.52
C GLY A 43 1.85 10.82 -9.56
N GLY A 44 0.65 10.23 -9.51
CA GLY A 44 0.36 9.03 -8.74
C GLY A 44 1.17 7.82 -9.21
N LEU A 45 1.33 7.65 -10.52
CA LEU A 45 2.12 6.59 -11.14
C LEU A 45 3.61 6.74 -10.81
N VAL A 46 4.17 7.94 -10.88
CA VAL A 46 5.56 8.19 -10.48
C VAL A 46 5.77 7.85 -9.00
N LEU A 47 4.89 8.33 -8.12
CA LEU A 47 4.94 8.00 -6.69
C LEU A 47 4.77 6.50 -6.44
N LEU A 48 3.92 5.81 -7.22
CA LEU A 48 3.73 4.37 -7.15
C LEU A 48 5.00 3.61 -7.55
N LEU A 49 5.67 4.02 -8.63
CA LEU A 49 6.92 3.41 -9.08
C LEU A 49 8.05 3.65 -8.07
N LEU A 50 8.12 4.84 -7.48
CA LEU A 50 9.04 5.14 -6.38
C LEU A 50 8.75 4.26 -5.16
N LEU A 51 7.48 4.15 -4.75
CA LEU A 51 7.07 3.28 -3.67
C LEU A 51 7.44 1.82 -3.94
N TRP A 52 7.16 1.32 -5.14
CA TRP A 52 7.52 -0.04 -5.54
C TRP A 52 9.03 -0.26 -5.45
N THR A 53 9.82 0.71 -5.92
CA THR A 53 11.29 0.67 -5.82
C THR A 53 11.75 0.67 -4.36
N VAL A 54 11.19 1.54 -3.52
CA VAL A 54 11.50 1.62 -2.09
C VAL A 54 11.17 0.32 -1.37
N VAL A 55 9.97 -0.24 -1.58
CA VAL A 55 9.57 -1.50 -0.93
C VAL A 55 10.38 -2.69 -1.47
N GLY A 56 10.69 -2.70 -2.77
CA GLY A 56 11.50 -3.74 -3.41
C GLY A 56 12.95 -3.76 -2.92
N PHE A 57 13.60 -2.59 -2.82
CA PHE A 57 14.99 -2.48 -2.39
C PHE A 57 15.17 -2.44 -0.86
N LEU A 58 14.29 -1.73 -0.14
CA LEU A 58 14.40 -1.54 1.30
C LEU A 58 13.49 -2.48 2.09
N GLY A 59 12.89 -3.51 1.48
CA GLY A 59 11.94 -4.39 2.15
C GLY A 59 12.49 -5.03 3.44
N ILE A 60 13.68 -5.63 3.38
CA ILE A 60 14.32 -6.23 4.57
C ILE A 60 14.70 -5.14 5.61
N PRO A 61 15.40 -4.05 5.25
CA PRO A 61 15.66 -2.92 6.16
C PRO A 61 14.40 -2.33 6.81
N LEU A 62 13.27 -2.27 6.09
CA LEU A 62 11.98 -1.80 6.61
C LEU A 62 11.45 -2.74 7.68
N VAL A 63 11.52 -4.05 7.46
CA VAL A 63 11.10 -5.07 8.43
C VAL A 63 11.98 -5.02 9.68
N GLU A 64 13.30 -4.92 9.52
CA GLU A 64 14.23 -4.77 10.64
C GLU A 64 13.93 -3.51 11.46
N SER A 65 13.67 -2.39 10.79
CA SER A 65 13.34 -1.12 11.44
C SER A 65 12.02 -1.21 12.20
N ALA A 66 10.99 -1.81 11.60
CA ALA A 66 9.71 -2.05 12.25
C ALA A 66 9.85 -2.94 13.50
N ASN A 67 10.65 -4.01 13.42
CA ASN A 67 10.94 -4.88 14.56
C ASN A 67 11.71 -4.16 15.68
N ARG A 68 12.62 -3.23 15.34
CA ARG A 68 13.30 -2.39 16.34
C ARG A 68 12.33 -1.45 17.05
N VAL A 69 11.43 -0.79 16.31
CA VAL A 69 10.40 0.08 16.89
C VAL A 69 9.48 -0.73 17.81
N TRP A 70 9.04 -1.91 17.36
CA TRP A 70 8.23 -2.82 18.17
C TRP A 70 8.94 -3.22 19.47
N LEU A 71 10.22 -3.57 19.40
CA LEU A 71 11.02 -3.91 20.57
C LEU A 71 11.05 -2.75 21.57
N ILE A 72 11.31 -1.52 21.10
CA ILE A 72 11.31 -0.32 21.96
C ILE A 72 9.95 -0.15 22.63
N VAL A 73 8.85 -0.23 21.88
CA VAL A 73 7.49 -0.08 22.40
C VAL A 73 7.18 -1.15 23.45
N ARG A 74 7.49 -2.43 23.18
CA ARG A 74 7.27 -3.50 24.15
C ARG A 74 8.16 -3.36 25.38
N PHE A 75 9.41 -2.95 25.21
CA PHE A 75 10.33 -2.72 26.31
C PHE A 75 9.80 -1.63 27.25
N VAL A 76 9.32 -0.51 26.69
CA VAL A 76 8.69 0.57 27.46
C VAL A 76 7.43 0.06 28.16
N TRP A 77 6.55 -0.63 27.44
CA TRP A 77 5.28 -1.12 27.98
C TRP A 77 5.46 -2.12 29.14
N MET A 78 6.50 -2.94 29.08
CA MET A 78 6.80 -3.94 30.12
C MET A 78 7.60 -3.36 31.30
N GLY A 79 7.73 -2.02 31.39
CA GLY A 79 8.45 -1.36 32.47
C GLY A 79 9.96 -1.63 32.41
N GLY A 80 10.52 -1.80 31.22
CA GLY A 80 11.92 -2.16 31.05
C GLY A 80 12.90 -1.14 31.65
N PHE A 81 12.47 0.12 31.81
CA PHE A 81 13.24 1.17 32.48
C PHE A 81 13.20 1.09 34.02
N ASP A 82 12.24 0.36 34.58
CA ASP A 82 12.06 0.20 36.02
C ASP A 82 12.79 -1.04 36.58
N LEU A 83 13.35 -1.87 35.70
CA LEU A 83 14.12 -3.07 36.06
C LEU A 83 15.56 -2.72 36.45
N SER A 84 16.06 -3.33 37.52
CA SER A 84 17.46 -3.23 37.93
C SER A 84 18.43 -3.88 36.94
N ASP A 85 18.00 -4.95 36.25
CA ASP A 85 18.70 -5.55 35.10
C ASP A 85 17.71 -5.80 33.95
N PRO A 86 17.73 -4.99 32.87
CA PRO A 86 16.85 -5.14 31.72
C PRO A 86 17.32 -6.22 30.72
N THR A 87 18.50 -6.81 30.92
CA THR A 87 19.13 -7.73 29.96
C THR A 87 18.28 -8.99 29.66
N PRO A 88 17.69 -9.67 30.67
CA PRO A 88 16.83 -10.83 30.42
C PRO A 88 15.56 -10.47 29.65
N LEU A 89 14.96 -9.31 29.96
CA LEU A 89 13.78 -8.81 29.25
C LEU A 89 14.12 -8.53 27.78
N LEU A 90 15.23 -7.82 27.51
CA LEU A 90 15.67 -7.55 26.15
C LEU A 90 15.96 -8.83 25.35
N ALA A 91 16.59 -9.83 25.97
CA ALA A 91 16.85 -11.12 25.33
C ALA A 91 15.53 -11.83 24.94
N SER A 92 14.55 -11.84 25.85
CA SER A 92 13.23 -12.44 25.59
C SER A 92 12.44 -11.71 24.49
N LEU A 93 12.51 -10.37 24.45
CA LEU A 93 11.82 -9.56 23.44
C LEU A 93 12.46 -9.72 22.05
N ARG A 94 13.79 -9.86 21.97
CA ARG A 94 14.49 -10.14 20.71
C ARG A 94 14.12 -11.50 20.11
N ALA A 95 13.79 -12.48 20.96
CA ALA A 95 13.33 -13.79 20.52
C ALA A 95 11.88 -13.78 19.99
N THR A 96 11.13 -12.69 20.20
CA THR A 96 9.71 -12.57 19.81
C THR A 96 9.47 -11.31 18.94
N PRO A 97 10.02 -11.26 17.71
CA PRO A 97 9.80 -10.14 16.79
C PRO A 97 8.31 -10.01 16.43
N ALA A 98 7.86 -8.78 16.14
CA ALA A 98 6.48 -8.54 15.68
C ALA A 98 6.26 -9.10 14.27
N ILE A 99 7.27 -8.96 13.41
CA ILE A 99 7.22 -9.37 12.02
C ILE A 99 8.28 -10.43 11.80
N ASP A 100 7.85 -11.57 11.28
CA ASP A 100 8.76 -12.65 10.91
C ASP A 100 9.65 -12.19 9.73
N LEU A 101 10.96 -12.16 9.97
CA LEU A 101 11.97 -11.83 8.97
C LEU A 101 12.04 -12.88 7.84
N PHE A 102 11.58 -14.11 8.11
CA PHE A 102 11.53 -15.19 7.12
C PHE A 102 10.24 -15.18 6.29
N ALA A 103 9.23 -14.41 6.70
CA ALA A 103 7.97 -14.23 5.97
C ALA A 103 7.54 -12.74 5.90
N PRO A 104 8.38 -11.80 5.43
CA PRO A 104 8.10 -10.36 5.50
C PRO A 104 7.00 -9.89 4.53
N ARG A 105 6.58 -10.76 3.61
CA ARG A 105 5.77 -10.40 2.44
C ARG A 105 4.41 -9.83 2.77
N THR A 106 3.75 -10.33 3.82
CA THR A 106 2.46 -9.77 4.27
C THR A 106 2.62 -8.35 4.77
N PHE A 107 3.66 -8.09 5.57
CA PHE A 107 3.97 -6.74 6.05
C PHE A 107 4.30 -5.79 4.89
N LEU A 108 5.14 -6.25 3.95
CA LEU A 108 5.50 -5.46 2.77
C LEU A 108 4.30 -5.22 1.84
N GLY A 109 3.41 -6.19 1.69
CA GLY A 109 2.17 -6.07 0.92
C GLY A 109 1.20 -5.06 1.54
N VAL A 110 1.04 -5.08 2.86
CA VAL A 110 0.25 -4.08 3.59
C VAL A 110 0.89 -2.69 3.47
N THR A 111 2.20 -2.60 3.66
CA THR A 111 2.96 -1.34 3.53
C THR A 111 2.82 -0.77 2.12
N PHE A 112 2.91 -1.61 1.09
CA PHE A 112 2.68 -1.22 -0.30
C PHE A 112 1.25 -0.73 -0.49
N ALA A 113 0.23 -1.46 -0.03
CA ALA A 113 -1.17 -1.05 -0.17
C ALA A 113 -1.47 0.30 0.51
N LEU A 114 -0.92 0.53 1.70
CA LEU A 114 -1.02 1.82 2.39
C LEU A 114 -0.29 2.93 1.60
N GLY A 115 0.89 2.63 1.08
CA GLY A 115 1.65 3.56 0.24
C GLY A 115 0.92 3.94 -1.05
N VAL A 116 0.19 3.00 -1.68
CA VAL A 116 -0.69 3.31 -2.83
C VAL A 116 -1.75 4.32 -2.41
N GLY A 117 -2.40 4.13 -1.26
CA GLY A 117 -3.37 5.12 -0.74
C GLY A 117 -2.74 6.50 -0.56
N LEU A 118 -1.55 6.55 0.04
CA LEU A 118 -0.80 7.80 0.25
C LEU A 118 -0.35 8.46 -1.06
N SER A 119 0.07 7.69 -2.07
CA SER A 119 0.48 8.23 -3.37
C SER A 119 -0.69 8.90 -4.09
N TYR A 120 -1.89 8.31 -4.00
CA TYR A 120 -3.11 8.90 -4.54
C TYR A 120 -3.50 10.19 -3.81
N LEU A 121 -3.34 10.24 -2.48
CA LEU A 121 -3.58 11.45 -1.70
C LEU A 121 -2.59 12.55 -2.06
N ALA A 122 -1.29 12.23 -2.10
CA ALA A 122 -0.23 13.18 -2.45
C ALA A 122 -0.39 13.71 -3.88
N ALA A 123 -0.75 12.86 -4.84
CA ALA A 123 -0.90 13.28 -6.23
C ALA A 123 -2.12 14.18 -6.49
N ASN A 124 -3.04 14.33 -5.54
CA ASN A 124 -4.19 15.24 -5.71
C ASN A 124 -3.81 16.72 -5.73
N SER A 125 -2.69 17.09 -5.12
CA SER A 125 -2.21 18.49 -5.11
C SER A 125 -1.54 18.90 -6.41
N LEU A 126 -1.24 17.96 -7.31
CA LEU A 126 -0.36 18.19 -8.47
C LEU A 126 -1.04 18.88 -9.67
N GLY A 127 -2.35 19.12 -9.65
CA GLY A 127 -3.01 19.79 -10.77
C GLY A 127 -4.52 19.93 -10.58
N PRO A 128 -5.23 20.63 -11.48
CA PRO A 128 -6.69 20.73 -11.47
C PRO A 128 -7.35 19.41 -11.89
N ARG A 129 -8.67 19.30 -11.69
CA ARG A 129 -9.46 18.17 -12.24
C ARG A 129 -9.52 18.28 -13.77
N GLY A 130 -9.51 17.14 -14.46
CA GLY A 130 -9.72 17.10 -15.91
C GLY A 130 -11.06 17.74 -16.29
N SER A 131 -11.04 18.64 -17.27
CA SER A 131 -12.22 19.38 -17.73
C SER A 131 -12.63 19.04 -19.16
N SER A 132 -11.72 18.45 -19.94
CA SER A 132 -11.96 18.06 -21.33
C SER A 132 -12.12 16.54 -21.51
N GLY A 133 -12.80 16.13 -22.58
CA GLY A 133 -12.90 14.72 -22.95
C GLY A 133 -11.53 14.07 -23.25
N GLY A 134 -10.59 14.86 -23.77
CA GLY A 134 -9.20 14.42 -23.97
C GLY A 134 -8.48 14.14 -22.65
N ASP A 135 -8.66 15.00 -21.64
CA ASP A 135 -8.09 14.78 -20.31
C ASP A 135 -8.66 13.52 -19.64
N ALA A 136 -9.96 13.26 -19.85
CA ALA A 136 -10.63 12.07 -19.33
C ALA A 136 -10.09 10.80 -19.99
N LEU A 137 -9.86 10.79 -21.30
CA LEU A 137 -9.27 9.63 -22.00
C LEU A 137 -7.84 9.36 -21.54
N LEU A 138 -6.99 10.39 -21.50
CA LEU A 138 -5.60 10.24 -21.03
C LEU A 138 -5.55 9.84 -19.55
N GLY A 139 -6.45 10.40 -18.74
CA GLY A 139 -6.63 10.00 -17.35
C GLY A 139 -7.03 8.54 -17.22
N ALA A 140 -7.97 8.06 -18.05
CA ALA A 140 -8.38 6.66 -18.04
C ALA A 140 -7.24 5.72 -18.40
N LEU A 141 -6.42 6.05 -19.40
CA LEU A 141 -5.27 5.24 -19.78
C LEU A 141 -4.20 5.20 -18.67
N ALA A 142 -3.85 6.36 -18.10
CA ALA A 142 -2.90 6.42 -17.00
C ALA A 142 -3.42 5.68 -15.75
N GLY A 143 -4.70 5.81 -15.45
CA GLY A 143 -5.37 5.09 -14.37
C GLY A 143 -5.40 3.58 -14.59
N ALA A 144 -5.65 3.13 -15.83
CA ALA A 144 -5.61 1.71 -16.20
C ALA A 144 -4.21 1.10 -15.99
N ILE A 145 -3.16 1.81 -16.41
CA ILE A 145 -1.76 1.41 -16.18
C ILE A 145 -1.46 1.33 -14.69
N THR A 146 -1.91 2.33 -13.92
CA THR A 146 -1.72 2.36 -12.46
C THR A 146 -2.45 1.17 -11.80
N GLY A 147 -3.69 0.90 -12.20
CA GLY A 147 -4.46 -0.26 -11.74
C GLY A 147 -3.79 -1.59 -12.08
N TYR A 148 -3.21 -1.72 -13.28
CA TYR A 148 -2.43 -2.89 -13.67
C TYR A 148 -1.20 -3.08 -12.76
N ILE A 149 -0.42 -2.02 -12.51
CA ILE A 149 0.77 -2.11 -11.65
C ILE A 149 0.39 -2.47 -10.22
N VAL A 150 -0.65 -1.86 -9.66
CA VAL A 150 -1.15 -2.20 -8.32
C VAL A 150 -1.59 -3.65 -8.27
N ALA A 151 -2.29 -4.14 -9.28
CA ALA A 151 -2.65 -5.55 -9.38
C ALA A 151 -1.41 -6.43 -9.44
N TYR A 152 -0.48 -6.15 -10.37
CA TYR A 152 0.73 -6.93 -10.59
C TYR A 152 1.64 -7.03 -9.36
N VAL A 153 1.93 -5.90 -8.73
CA VAL A 153 2.80 -5.85 -7.54
C VAL A 153 2.08 -6.42 -6.33
N GLY A 154 0.80 -6.06 -6.14
CA GLY A 154 -0.02 -6.53 -5.03
C GLY A 154 -0.14 -8.05 -5.05
N THR A 155 -0.52 -8.63 -6.18
CA THR A 155 -0.61 -10.09 -6.31
C THR A 155 0.72 -10.78 -6.06
N GLY A 156 1.85 -10.17 -6.42
CA GLY A 156 3.19 -10.67 -6.09
C GLY A 156 3.45 -10.81 -4.58
N PHE A 157 3.00 -9.85 -3.77
CA PHE A 157 3.14 -9.92 -2.31
C PHE A 157 2.19 -10.94 -1.69
N PHE A 158 0.96 -11.03 -2.18
CA PHE A 158 -0.06 -11.88 -1.58
C PHE A 158 0.01 -13.34 -2.09
N ALA A 159 0.40 -13.61 -3.34
CA ALA A 159 0.44 -14.96 -3.92
C ALA A 159 1.32 -15.94 -3.14
N GLU A 160 2.43 -15.49 -2.56
CA GLU A 160 3.30 -16.36 -1.75
C GLU A 160 2.85 -16.50 -0.29
N ALA A 161 2.25 -15.44 0.29
CA ALA A 161 1.54 -15.57 1.57
C ALA A 161 0.41 -16.61 1.47
N LEU A 162 -0.10 -16.84 0.24
CA LEU A 162 -1.11 -17.82 -0.11
C LEU A 162 -0.54 -19.20 -0.50
N ALA A 163 0.79 -19.36 -0.60
CA ALA A 163 1.43 -20.64 -0.87
C ALA A 163 1.79 -21.42 0.41
N LEU A 164 1.64 -20.82 1.59
CA LEU A 164 1.88 -21.47 2.88
C LEU A 164 0.76 -22.48 3.21
N PRO A 165 1.07 -23.79 3.38
CA PRO A 165 0.07 -24.80 3.70
C PRO A 165 -0.59 -24.50 5.05
N GLY A 166 -1.90 -24.26 5.05
CA GLY A 166 -2.70 -24.09 6.28
C GLY A 166 -3.46 -22.77 6.42
N LEU A 167 -3.09 -21.70 5.69
CA LEU A 167 -3.75 -20.38 5.77
C LEU A 167 -4.52 -19.96 4.50
N ALA A 168 -4.23 -20.58 3.36
CA ALA A 168 -4.73 -20.15 2.07
C ALA A 168 -6.04 -20.84 1.67
N SER A 169 -7.12 -20.52 2.38
CA SER A 169 -8.45 -20.72 1.81
C SER A 169 -8.69 -19.67 0.70
N ARG A 170 -9.41 -20.01 -0.38
CA ARG A 170 -9.82 -19.03 -1.43
C ARG A 170 -10.48 -17.77 -0.83
N SER A 171 -11.12 -17.92 0.34
CA SER A 171 -11.71 -16.83 1.13
C SER A 171 -10.69 -15.81 1.64
N THR A 172 -9.48 -16.21 2.04
CA THR A 172 -8.43 -15.28 2.49
C THR A 172 -7.95 -14.39 1.34
N ILE A 173 -7.89 -14.94 0.11
CA ILE A 173 -7.56 -14.21 -1.12
C ILE A 173 -8.61 -13.15 -1.39
N ILE A 174 -9.87 -13.57 -1.41
CA ILE A 174 -11.00 -12.69 -1.66
C ILE A 174 -11.03 -11.59 -0.60
N LEU A 175 -10.81 -11.90 0.67
CA LEU A 175 -10.80 -10.92 1.76
C LEU A 175 -9.63 -9.93 1.64
N ALA A 176 -8.42 -10.37 1.32
CA ALA A 176 -7.27 -9.48 1.14
C ALA A 176 -7.45 -8.57 -0.08
N THR A 177 -7.91 -9.11 -1.20
CA THR A 177 -8.23 -8.32 -2.40
C THR A 177 -9.37 -7.35 -2.12
N VAL A 178 -10.44 -7.79 -1.45
CA VAL A 178 -11.57 -6.93 -1.05
C VAL A 178 -11.10 -5.86 -0.08
N ALA A 179 -10.22 -6.16 0.87
CA ALA A 179 -9.66 -5.18 1.80
C ALA A 179 -8.85 -4.11 1.07
N ILE A 180 -7.99 -4.50 0.11
CA ILE A 180 -7.23 -3.54 -0.72
C ILE A 180 -8.18 -2.69 -1.56
N VAL A 181 -9.15 -3.32 -2.24
CA VAL A 181 -10.17 -2.60 -3.02
C VAL A 181 -10.96 -1.64 -2.14
N LEU A 182 -11.33 -2.05 -0.92
CA LEU A 182 -12.02 -1.21 0.06
C LEU A 182 -11.13 -0.06 0.53
N ILE A 183 -9.87 -0.29 0.86
CA ILE A 183 -8.94 0.77 1.29
C ILE A 183 -8.77 1.80 0.18
N VAL A 184 -8.57 1.34 -1.06
CA VAL A 184 -8.47 2.21 -2.25
C VAL A 184 -9.78 2.96 -2.48
N ALA A 185 -10.93 2.27 -2.42
CA ALA A 185 -12.24 2.88 -2.59
C ALA A 185 -12.55 3.91 -1.49
N ILE A 186 -12.23 3.62 -0.23
CA ILE A 186 -12.41 4.54 0.90
C ILE A 186 -11.51 5.76 0.74
N ALA A 187 -10.24 5.59 0.33
CA ALA A 187 -9.34 6.70 0.06
C ALA A 187 -9.90 7.61 -1.04
N ILE A 188 -10.46 7.03 -2.11
CA ILE A 188 -11.12 7.77 -3.19
C ILE A 188 -12.38 8.49 -2.70
N ILE A 189 -13.24 7.83 -1.92
CA ILE A 189 -14.51 8.37 -1.43
C ILE A 189 -14.28 9.49 -0.41
N ALA A 190 -13.42 9.28 0.58
CA ALA A 190 -13.08 10.28 1.59
C ALA A 190 -12.57 11.58 0.93
N ASN A 191 -11.75 11.42 -0.10
CA ASN A 191 -11.22 12.51 -0.90
C ASN A 191 -12.31 13.25 -1.72
N SER A 192 -13.31 12.55 -2.25
CA SER A 192 -14.43 13.18 -2.96
C SER A 192 -15.31 14.07 -2.06
N ARG A 193 -15.43 13.72 -0.77
CA ARG A 193 -16.24 14.45 0.21
C ARG A 193 -15.54 15.69 0.77
N PHE A 194 -14.23 15.64 0.98
CA PHE A 194 -13.46 16.78 1.48
C PHE A 194 -13.50 17.97 0.51
N VAL A 195 -13.40 17.70 -0.79
CA VAL A 195 -13.45 18.76 -1.80
C VAL A 195 -14.84 19.39 -1.94
N ARG A 196 -15.93 18.66 -1.66
CA ARG A 196 -17.29 19.24 -1.65
C ARG A 196 -17.52 20.18 -0.46
N ARG A 197 -16.88 19.95 0.69
CA ARG A 197 -17.05 20.81 1.87
C ARG A 197 -16.28 22.13 1.78
N GLY A 198 -15.13 22.15 1.08
CA GLY A 198 -14.36 23.38 0.87
C GLY A 198 -15.03 24.38 -0.08
N GLY A 199 -15.87 23.91 -1.02
CA GLY A 199 -16.60 24.80 -1.95
C GLY A 199 -17.67 25.65 -1.26
N ASN A 200 -18.42 25.07 -0.32
CA ASN A 200 -19.53 25.76 0.34
C ASN A 200 -19.09 26.89 1.30
N VAL A 201 -17.82 26.94 1.71
CA VAL A 201 -17.34 28.02 2.60
C VAL A 201 -17.14 29.30 1.79
N HIS A 202 -16.74 29.20 0.52
CA HIS A 202 -16.52 30.38 -0.32
C HIS A 202 -17.83 31.06 -0.74
N ASP A 203 -18.91 30.29 -0.90
CA ASP A 203 -20.24 30.82 -1.22
C ASP A 203 -20.89 31.57 -0.05
N LEU A 204 -20.43 31.33 1.19
CA LEU A 204 -20.92 32.03 2.38
C LEU A 204 -20.27 33.40 2.57
N ASP A 205 -19.03 33.58 2.08
CA ASP A 205 -18.32 34.86 2.17
C ASP A 205 -18.74 35.86 1.07
N GLU A 206 -19.30 35.40 -0.05
CA GLU A 206 -19.92 36.27 -1.06
C GLU A 206 -21.38 36.66 -0.73
N ALA A 207 -21.99 36.00 0.26
CA ALA A 207 -23.37 36.22 0.67
C ALA A 207 -23.51 37.17 1.89
N LEU A 208 -22.41 37.68 2.43
CA LEU A 208 -22.35 38.64 3.55
C LEU A 208 -21.74 39.97 3.09
#